data_AF-A0A336N8W1-F1
#
_entry.id   AF-A0A336N8W1-F1
#
_cell.length_a   1.000
_cell.length_b   1.000
_cell.length_c   1.000
_cell.angle_alpha   90.00
_cell.angle_beta   90.00
_cell.angle_gamma   90.00
#
_symmetry.space_group_name_H-M   'P 1'
#
loop_
_entity.id
_entity.type
_entity.pdbx_description
1 polymer ?
#
loop_
_entity_poly.entity_id
_entity_poly.type
_entity_poly.pdbx_seq_one_letter_code
_entity_poly.pdbx_strand_id
1 'polypeptide(L)'
;MVDGLAQALKLITQDRAETTVNDQLAVLDYFKKQPNSGLKIAVKREEKVPSGFAVLKGEEPLVEKINQALEELRKDGTLKQISIKWFGDDITQ
;
A
#
# COMPACT_ATOMS: atom_id res chain seq x y z
N MET A 1 -16.48 7.85 -12.77
CA MET A 1 -15.11 7.40 -12.46
C MET A 1 -14.41 8.50 -11.68
N VAL A 2 -13.52 8.13 -10.76
CA VAL A 2 -12.61 9.05 -10.06
C VAL A 2 -11.18 8.71 -10.46
N ASP A 3 -10.30 9.69 -10.47
CA ASP A 3 -8.92 9.57 -10.93
C ASP A 3 -8.01 8.92 -9.88
N GLY A 4 -8.44 8.86 -8.61
CA GLY A 4 -7.70 8.20 -7.55
C GLY A 4 -8.29 8.37 -6.15
N LEU A 5 -7.57 7.82 -5.16
CA LEU A 5 -8.01 7.76 -3.77
C LEU A 5 -8.35 9.13 -3.18
N ALA A 6 -7.50 10.14 -3.40
CA ALA A 6 -7.71 11.47 -2.84
C ALA A 6 -9.04 12.11 -3.32
N GLN A 7 -9.39 11.93 -4.60
CA GLN A 7 -10.66 12.42 -5.13
C GLN A 7 -11.84 11.62 -4.57
N ALA A 8 -11.70 10.30 -4.45
CA ALA A 8 -12.73 9.44 -3.86
C ALA A 8 -13.05 9.87 -2.42
N LEU A 9 -12.03 10.09 -1.59
CA LEU A 9 -12.20 10.52 -0.20
C LEU A 9 -12.81 11.92 -0.10
N LYS A 10 -12.44 12.84 -1.01
CA LYS A 10 -13.06 14.18 -1.07
C LYS A 10 -14.56 14.11 -1.35
N LEU A 11 -15.03 13.21 -2.21
CA LEU A 11 -16.46 13.04 -2.45
C LEU A 11 -17.20 12.57 -1.20
N ILE A 12 -16.59 11.71 -0.38
CA ILE A 12 -17.16 11.27 0.89
C ILE A 12 -17.30 12.44 1.86
N THR A 13 -16.26 13.29 1.98
CA THR A 13 -16.34 14.50 2.83
C THR A 13 -17.36 15.54 2.36
N GLN A 14 -17.85 15.43 1.12
CA GLN A 14 -18.82 16.33 0.52
C GLN A 14 -20.24 15.75 0.51
N ASP A 15 -20.48 14.61 1.17
CA ASP A 15 -21.74 13.86 1.12
C ASP A 15 -22.17 13.48 -0.32
N ARG A 16 -21.19 13.25 -1.20
CA ARG A 16 -21.41 12.85 -2.61
C ARG A 16 -21.13 11.37 -2.87
N ALA A 17 -20.64 10.65 -1.86
CA ALA A 17 -20.42 9.22 -1.85
C ALA A 17 -20.38 8.74 -0.39
N GLU A 18 -20.74 7.49 -0.13
CA GLU A 18 -20.79 6.95 1.24
C GLU A 18 -19.50 6.21 1.61
N THR A 19 -18.83 5.58 0.64
CA THR A 19 -17.64 4.75 0.89
C THR A 19 -16.71 4.67 -0.33
N THR A 20 -15.48 4.23 -0.10
CA THR A 20 -14.51 3.87 -1.14
C THR A 20 -13.69 2.66 -0.71
N VAL A 21 -13.24 1.87 -1.68
CA VAL A 21 -12.36 0.71 -1.47
C VAL A 21 -11.01 1.01 -2.09
N ASN A 22 -9.93 0.78 -1.34
CA ASN A 22 -8.57 0.99 -1.82
C ASN A 22 -7.56 0.13 -1.06
N ASP A 23 -6.30 0.20 -1.47
CA ASP A 23 -5.21 -0.43 -0.75
C ASP A 23 -5.03 0.17 0.66
N GLN A 24 -4.79 -0.69 1.65
CA GLN A 24 -4.70 -0.28 3.05
C GLN A 24 -3.56 0.73 3.27
N LEU A 25 -2.42 0.59 2.59
CA LEU A 25 -1.28 1.49 2.75
C LEU A 25 -1.60 2.88 2.20
N ALA A 26 -2.27 2.94 1.05
CA ALA A 26 -2.71 4.21 0.47
C ALA A 26 -3.67 4.96 1.39
N VAL A 27 -4.59 4.22 2.04
CA VAL A 27 -5.51 4.79 3.04
C VAL A 27 -4.76 5.26 4.28
N LEU A 28 -3.84 4.46 4.82
CA LEU A 28 -3.05 4.84 6.00
C LEU A 28 -2.15 6.06 5.75
N ASP A 29 -1.51 6.15 4.59
CA ASP A 29 -0.73 7.34 4.18
C ASP A 29 -1.61 8.60 4.10
N TYR A 30 -2.84 8.47 3.58
CA TYR A 30 -3.80 9.57 3.59
C TYR A 30 -4.12 10.03 5.02
N PHE A 31 -4.45 9.10 5.93
CA PHE A 31 -4.75 9.45 7.33
C PHE A 31 -3.56 10.07 8.05
N LYS A 32 -2.32 9.64 7.74
CA LYS A 32 -1.09 10.26 8.26
C LYS A 32 -0.96 11.71 7.82
N LYS A 33 -1.32 12.03 6.57
CA LYS A 33 -1.29 13.38 6.00
C LYS A 33 -2.49 14.24 6.41
N GLN A 34 -3.64 13.63 6.68
CA GLN A 34 -4.90 14.28 7.05
C GLN A 34 -5.54 13.66 8.30
N PRO A 35 -4.92 13.85 9.49
CA PRO A 35 -5.37 13.21 10.73
C PRO A 35 -6.77 13.65 11.17
N ASN A 36 -7.22 14.84 10.75
CA ASN A 36 -8.51 15.43 11.11
C ASN A 36 -9.53 15.39 9.95
N SER A 37 -9.40 14.42 9.04
CA SER A 37 -10.26 14.32 7.84
C SER A 37 -11.75 14.06 8.14
N GLY A 38 -12.11 13.68 9.37
CA GLY A 38 -13.48 13.25 9.71
C GLY A 38 -13.88 11.90 9.11
N LEU A 39 -12.96 11.24 8.41
CA LEU A 39 -13.15 9.93 7.81
C LEU A 39 -12.70 8.83 8.78
N LYS A 40 -13.14 7.59 8.53
CA LYS A 40 -12.71 6.41 9.30
C LYS A 40 -12.62 5.18 8.41
N ILE A 41 -11.77 4.23 8.80
CA ILE A 41 -11.73 2.91 8.18
C ILE A 41 -12.88 2.09 8.76
N ALA A 42 -13.87 1.75 7.93
CA ALA A 42 -15.04 0.97 8.35
C ALA A 42 -14.77 -0.54 8.37
N VAL A 43 -13.95 -1.03 7.44
CA VAL A 43 -13.62 -2.46 7.28
C VAL A 43 -12.15 -2.58 6.91
N LYS A 44 -11.46 -3.56 7.49
CA LYS A 44 -10.12 -4.01 7.06
C LYS A 44 -10.23 -5.44 6.58
N ARG A 45 -9.48 -5.79 5.53
CA ARG A 45 -9.31 -7.18 5.12
C ARG A 45 -8.18 -7.78 5.95
N GLU A 46 -8.40 -8.96 6.53
CA GLU A 46 -7.35 -9.65 7.30
C GLU A 46 -6.33 -10.32 6.38
N GLU A 47 -6.76 -10.76 5.20
CA GLU A 47 -5.88 -11.33 4.19
C GLU A 47 -5.05 -10.24 3.50
N LYS A 48 -3.73 -10.32 3.68
CA LYS A 48 -2.76 -9.55 2.91
C LYS A 48 -2.71 -10.10 1.48
N VAL A 49 -2.92 -9.24 0.50
CA VAL A 49 -2.65 -9.56 -0.91
C VAL A 49 -1.17 -9.31 -1.17
N PRO A 50 -0.38 -10.31 -1.59
CA PRO A 50 1.04 -10.10 -1.86
C PRO A 50 1.22 -9.13 -3.04
N SER A 51 2.15 -8.20 -2.88
CA SER A 51 2.62 -7.31 -3.95
C SER A 51 3.90 -7.86 -4.57
N GLY A 52 4.10 -7.64 -5.87
CA GLY A 52 5.30 -8.06 -6.57
C GLY A 52 5.62 -7.18 -7.78
N PHE A 53 6.85 -7.27 -8.27
CA PHE A 53 7.26 -6.60 -9.50
C PHE A 53 6.78 -7.41 -10.71
N ALA A 54 6.08 -6.76 -11.62
CA ALA A 54 5.70 -7.37 -12.89
C ALA A 54 6.90 -7.40 -13.83
N VAL A 55 7.14 -8.55 -14.44
CA VAL A 55 8.15 -8.76 -15.49
C VAL A 55 7.51 -9.39 -16.72
N LEU A 56 8.19 -9.32 -17.87
CA LEU A 56 7.76 -10.01 -19.08
C LEU A 56 7.77 -11.54 -18.86
N LYS A 57 6.84 -12.24 -19.52
CA LYS A 57 6.82 -13.71 -19.52
C LYS A 57 8.05 -14.24 -20.25
N GLY A 58 8.66 -15.31 -19.75
CA GLY A 58 9.88 -15.91 -20.31
C GLY A 58 11.19 -15.31 -19.79
N GLU A 59 11.11 -14.38 -18.83
CA GLU A 59 12.28 -13.77 -18.18
C GLU A 59 12.55 -14.41 -16.80
N GLU A 60 12.47 -15.74 -16.69
CA GLU A 60 12.69 -16.47 -15.44
C GLU A 60 14.04 -16.14 -14.77
N PRO A 61 15.16 -16.00 -15.50
CA PRO A 61 16.44 -15.61 -14.88
C PRO A 61 16.42 -14.22 -14.24
N LEU A 62 15.60 -13.29 -14.75
CA LEU A 62 15.43 -11.97 -14.14
C LEU A 62 14.58 -12.05 -12.87
N VAL A 63 13.50 -12.84 -12.90
CA VAL A 63 12.65 -13.09 -11.72
C VAL A 63 13.48 -13.65 -10.57
N GLU A 64 14.34 -14.64 -10.85
CA GLU A 64 15.20 -15.24 -9.83
C GLU A 64 16.14 -14.22 -9.18
N LYS A 65 16.80 -13.38 -9.98
CA LYS A 65 17.69 -12.33 -9.46
C LYS A 65 16.95 -11.27 -8.64
N ILE A 66 15.77 -10.85 -9.08
CA ILE A 66 14.93 -9.89 -8.34
C ILE A 66 14.53 -10.51 -6.99
N ASN A 67 14.06 -11.76 -6.99
CA ASN A 67 13.64 -12.44 -5.77
C ASN A 67 14.80 -12.66 -4.80
N GLN A 68 15.98 -13.04 -5.30
CA GLN A 68 17.19 -13.16 -4.47
C GLN A 68 17.55 -11.83 -3.81
N ALA A 69 17.60 -10.73 -4.57
CA ALA A 69 17.88 -9.41 -4.03
C ALA A 69 16.84 -8.98 -2.99
N LEU A 70 15.55 -9.22 -3.23
CA LEU A 70 14.49 -8.91 -2.26
C LEU A 70 14.63 -9.73 -0.97
N GLU A 71 15.09 -10.96 -1.06
CA GLU A 71 15.32 -11.81 0.11
C GLU A 71 16.53 -11.36 0.92
N GLU A 72 17.62 -10.93 0.26
CA GLU A 72 18.78 -10.33 0.93
C GLU A 72 18.39 -9.04 1.66
N LEU A 73 17.64 -8.14 0.99
CA LEU A 73 17.15 -6.89 1.58
C LEU A 73 16.12 -7.12 2.71
N ARG A 74 15.44 -8.26 2.72
CA ARG A 74 14.56 -8.65 3.82
C ARG A 74 15.39 -9.12 5.01
N LYS A 75 16.39 -9.96 4.77
CA LYS A 75 17.28 -10.53 5.81
C LYS A 75 18.14 -9.46 6.49
N ASP A 76 18.64 -8.49 5.74
CA ASP A 76 19.46 -7.41 6.28
C ASP A 76 18.65 -6.28 6.94
N GLY A 77 17.31 -6.32 6.82
CA GLY A 77 16.38 -5.35 7.41
C GLY A 77 16.20 -4.07 6.59
N THR A 78 16.78 -3.96 5.40
CA THR A 78 16.62 -2.78 4.52
C THR A 78 15.15 -2.57 4.16
N LEU A 79 14.42 -3.63 3.81
CA LEU A 79 12.98 -3.50 3.50
C LEU A 79 12.17 -2.98 4.69
N LYS A 80 12.48 -3.47 5.90
CA LYS A 80 11.87 -2.98 7.14
C LYS A 80 12.14 -1.49 7.37
N GLN A 81 13.38 -1.04 7.16
CA GLN A 81 13.73 0.38 7.29
C GLN A 81 12.95 1.26 6.30
N ILE A 82 12.84 0.82 5.04
CA ILE A 82 12.05 1.52 4.01
C ILE A 82 10.58 1.56 4.42
N SER A 83 10.03 0.43 4.88
CA SER A 83 8.65 0.30 5.34
C SER A 83 8.31 1.29 6.44
N ILE A 84 9.12 1.34 7.49
CA ILE A 84 8.91 2.23 8.64
C ILE A 84 9.02 3.70 8.20
N LYS A 85 10.00 4.04 7.34
CA LYS A 85 10.19 5.40 6.85
C LYS A 85 8.94 5.96 6.16
N TRP A 86 8.31 5.16 5.31
CA TRP A 86 7.17 5.61 4.52
C TRP A 86 5.83 5.41 5.25
N PHE A 87 5.62 4.24 5.83
CA PHE A 87 4.32 3.82 6.37
C PHE A 87 4.22 3.92 7.90
N GLY A 88 5.34 4.04 8.61
CA GLY A 88 5.37 4.07 10.08
C GLY A 88 5.21 2.71 10.75
N ASP A 89 5.18 1.62 9.98
CA ASP A 89 5.09 0.23 10.46
C ASP A 89 5.88 -0.71 9.53
N ASP A 90 6.18 -1.93 9.98
CA ASP A 90 6.80 -2.99 9.17
C ASP A 90 5.73 -3.83 8.47
N ILE A 91 5.51 -3.52 7.20
CA ILE A 91 4.54 -4.20 6.33
C ILE A 91 5.19 -5.31 5.48
N THR A 92 6.46 -5.60 5.72
CA THR A 92 7.28 -6.53 4.92
C THR A 92 7.29 -7.95 5.49
N GLN A 93 6.66 -8.12 6.66
CA GLN A 93 6.36 -9.37 7.36
C GLN A 93 5.05 -9.99 6.86
#